data_AF-A0A0A0DT98-F1
#
_entry.id   AF-A0A0A0DT98-F1
#
_cell.length_a   1.000
_cell.length_b   1.000
_cell.length_c   1.000
_cell.angle_alpha   90.00
_cell.angle_beta   90.00
_cell.angle_gamma   90.00
#
_symmetry.space_group_name_H-M   'P 1'
#
loop_
_entity.id
_entity.type
_entity.pdbx_description
1 polymer ?
#
loop_
_entity_poly.entity_id
_entity_poly.type
_entity_poly.pdbx_seq_one_letter_code
_entity_poly.pdbx_strand_id
1 'polypeptide(L)'
;MKTARHPACGPGCAGARWLLALLMCSVLAACGGGGGSTGNSASSSTSSGADSTHAAFTLGLSGGAYRDVTHVWVTVGSVALHPQASQAWSSSDRSWTVLKLETPVVIDLAVPDTSQGNVTPIFNGLSVPAGTYGQIRVFPLAHDAALDDAAAAKGLSYNAQVNYKDAGGIARTVPLELPSPELGWRLPGSFTMAANSGSYVVMGTDLLQGLVRMSSPDGIDRFSFRPSLRSYDMATSGAIIGQLDPTLICGGASAPAAPNCAEDIVVSAQSLSADGQRHVSVRQYRLSGTSGGFALYPLPSDTRYDVVITGRHMQTMLIKDVAVSAFSVLITLDWTTLGTSSDPIRPVITPATPRTVNLASAMSPPGSQLYFGQTLGSVTQPYEVALSNVDILSGTLAQPLALPQGPVSLATYAAPTTDSGTGVTTYPPLVFADTVPQEGSDAFSVMALGTAYDDPGASSVQAPALGTASTITVANPVRQAALGIGQIQVNLTGSLSSTYDGARLIVSDVNGVVASQAVTGSGSVVVNVPAGSQAAALGGTAVYTVALRAAGHTGSLRWVRATSVVDLRSSASAAVTLALP
;
A
#
# COMPACT_ATOMS: atom_id res chain seq x y z
N MET A 1 7.27 10.90 74.23
CA MET A 1 6.85 11.92 73.24
C MET A 1 7.38 11.52 71.88
N LYS A 2 6.52 10.89 71.07
CA LYS A 2 6.83 10.38 69.72
C LYS A 2 5.99 11.18 68.73
N THR A 3 6.65 11.85 67.79
CA THR A 3 6.03 12.61 66.71
C THR A 3 5.71 11.71 65.53
N ALA A 4 4.57 12.01 64.91
CA ALA A 4 3.90 11.26 63.86
C ALA A 4 4.66 11.29 62.51
N ARG A 5 4.56 10.20 61.75
CA ARG A 5 4.78 10.16 60.30
C ARG A 5 3.57 9.52 59.63
N HIS A 6 3.05 10.22 58.62
CA HIS A 6 2.04 9.77 57.67
C HIS A 6 2.56 8.63 56.77
N PRO A 7 1.69 7.75 56.25
CA PRO A 7 2.05 6.72 55.28
C PRO A 7 2.15 7.30 53.85
N ALA A 8 3.08 6.75 53.08
CA ALA A 8 3.32 7.03 51.68
C ALA A 8 2.24 6.37 50.79
N CYS A 9 1.68 7.14 49.84
CA CYS A 9 1.00 6.60 48.66
C CYS A 9 2.03 6.33 47.55
N GLY A 10 1.94 5.15 46.94
CA GLY A 10 2.83 4.65 45.89
C GLY A 10 2.55 5.18 44.48
N PRO A 11 3.34 4.75 43.49
CA PRO A 11 3.31 5.28 42.13
C PRO A 11 2.25 4.54 41.31
N GLY A 12 1.18 5.25 40.94
CA GLY A 12 0.20 4.77 39.97
C GLY A 12 -0.30 5.95 39.17
N CYS A 13 0.26 6.15 37.97
CA CYS A 13 -0.34 6.93 36.88
C CYS A 13 0.53 6.82 35.62
N ALA A 14 0.42 5.70 34.90
CA ALA A 14 0.93 5.54 33.54
C ALA A 14 -0.18 5.64 32.48
N GLY A 15 -1.30 6.31 32.79
CA GLY A 15 -2.47 6.44 31.90
C GLY A 15 -2.59 7.77 31.14
N ALA A 16 -1.80 8.80 31.48
CA ALA A 16 -2.04 10.17 30.98
C ALA A 16 -1.19 10.59 29.77
N ARG A 17 -0.38 9.68 29.19
CA ARG A 17 0.50 10.03 28.05
C ARG A 17 -0.18 9.99 26.67
N TRP A 18 -1.43 9.53 26.59
CA TRP A 18 -2.14 9.29 25.32
C TRP A 18 -2.81 10.53 24.71
N LEU A 19 -3.24 11.50 25.51
CA LEU A 19 -3.85 12.74 25.02
C LEU A 19 -2.84 13.87 24.75
N LEU A 20 -1.67 13.86 25.41
CA LEU A 20 -0.70 14.95 25.29
C LEU A 20 0.18 14.88 24.02
N ALA A 21 0.30 13.71 23.39
CA ALA A 21 1.08 13.53 22.16
C ALA A 21 0.37 14.07 20.90
N LEU A 22 -0.96 14.23 20.94
CA LEU A 22 -1.76 14.81 19.85
C LEU A 22 -1.75 16.34 19.83
N LEU A 23 -1.27 17.00 20.90
CA LEU A 23 -1.22 18.46 21.01
C LEU A 23 0.13 19.08 20.56
N MET A 24 1.14 18.27 20.23
CA MET A 24 2.49 18.76 19.87
C MET A 24 2.76 18.91 18.36
N CYS A 25 1.75 18.77 17.49
CA CYS A 25 1.87 19.06 16.06
C CYS A 25 1.64 20.54 15.68
N SER A 26 1.56 21.45 16.65
CA SER A 26 1.22 22.85 16.42
C SER A 26 2.24 23.85 16.99
N VAL A 27 3.51 23.73 16.60
CA VAL A 27 4.48 24.84 16.76
C VAL A 27 5.36 24.96 15.53
N LEU A 28 4.88 25.70 14.53
CA LEU A 28 5.71 26.48 13.59
C LEU A 28 4.84 27.48 12.82
N ALA A 29 4.26 28.43 13.57
CA ALA A 29 3.92 29.74 13.04
C ALA A 29 3.80 30.73 14.21
N ALA A 30 4.33 31.93 14.01
CA ALA A 30 4.27 33.10 14.88
C ALA A 30 5.26 33.14 16.06
N CYS A 31 6.47 33.63 15.77
CA CYS A 31 7.19 34.49 16.71
C CYS A 31 7.76 35.67 15.90
N GLY A 32 7.19 36.86 16.11
CA GLY A 32 7.57 38.09 15.41
C GLY A 32 6.54 39.21 15.62
N GLY A 33 6.36 39.67 16.85
CA GLY A 33 5.80 41.01 17.10
C GLY A 33 6.85 42.08 16.78
N GLY A 34 6.54 43.34 16.50
CA GLY A 34 5.30 44.08 16.38
C GLY A 34 5.63 45.54 16.03
N GLY A 35 4.64 46.32 15.59
CA GLY A 35 4.71 47.78 15.59
C GLY A 35 4.15 48.51 14.36
N GLY A 36 2.93 49.05 14.50
CA GLY A 36 2.59 50.39 13.97
C GLY A 36 1.87 50.52 12.62
N SER A 37 0.61 50.97 12.71
CA SER A 37 -0.03 51.99 11.86
C SER A 37 -0.75 51.59 10.56
N THR A 38 -2.09 51.49 10.67
CA THR A 38 -3.14 52.02 9.76
C THR A 38 -2.97 51.94 8.24
N GLY A 39 -3.81 51.14 7.57
CA GLY A 39 -4.24 51.38 6.18
C GLY A 39 -4.62 50.13 5.36
N ASN A 40 -5.91 50.04 4.99
CA ASN A 40 -6.51 49.23 3.92
C ASN A 40 -6.42 47.69 3.97
N SER A 41 -7.53 47.08 4.39
CA SER A 41 -7.79 45.64 4.35
C SER A 41 -8.16 45.16 2.94
N ALA A 42 -7.19 44.53 2.27
CA ALA A 42 -7.42 43.46 1.29
C ALA A 42 -6.14 42.60 1.25
N SER A 43 -6.05 41.60 2.12
CA SER A 43 -5.02 40.57 2.03
C SER A 43 -5.58 39.22 2.46
N SER A 44 -6.11 38.48 1.48
CA SER A 44 -6.12 37.02 1.55
C SER A 44 -4.66 36.58 1.70
N SER A 45 -4.33 35.94 2.81
CA SER A 45 -3.02 35.30 2.98
C SER A 45 -2.86 34.25 1.89
N THR A 46 -2.14 34.57 0.83
CA THR A 46 -1.78 33.63 -0.23
C THR A 46 -0.92 32.53 0.40
N SER A 47 -1.28 31.27 0.17
CA SER A 47 -0.39 30.15 0.44
C SER A 47 0.90 30.38 -0.36
N SER A 48 2.06 30.16 0.25
CA SER A 48 3.34 30.24 -0.45
C SER A 48 3.29 29.36 -1.70
N GLY A 49 3.51 29.95 -2.89
CA GLY A 49 3.44 29.25 -4.18
C GLY A 49 2.16 29.49 -5.00
N ALA A 50 1.11 30.07 -4.42
CA ALA A 50 -0.11 30.44 -5.14
C ALA A 50 -0.07 31.88 -5.65
N ASP A 51 -0.61 32.10 -6.85
CA ASP A 51 -0.83 33.43 -7.43
C ASP A 51 -2.12 33.43 -8.29
N SER A 52 -2.39 34.53 -9.00
CA SER A 52 -3.61 34.69 -9.82
C SER A 52 -3.76 33.67 -10.96
N THR A 53 -2.70 32.91 -11.24
CA THR A 53 -2.62 31.88 -12.29
C THR A 53 -2.18 30.51 -11.77
N HIS A 54 -1.71 30.41 -10.52
CA HIS A 54 -1.16 29.18 -9.91
C HIS A 54 -1.84 28.82 -8.58
N ALA A 55 -1.93 27.53 -8.33
CA ALA A 55 -2.25 26.97 -7.02
C ALA A 55 -0.95 26.63 -6.26
N ALA A 56 -1.03 26.61 -4.93
CA ALA A 56 0.00 26.00 -4.08
C ALA A 56 -0.33 24.52 -3.88
N PHE A 57 0.44 23.63 -4.51
CA PHE A 57 0.20 22.20 -4.47
C PHE A 57 1.06 21.50 -3.41
N THR A 58 0.40 20.68 -2.59
CA THR A 58 1.02 19.81 -1.59
C THR A 58 0.66 18.36 -1.92
N LEU A 59 1.68 17.51 -2.00
CA LEU A 59 1.51 16.06 -2.13
C LEU A 59 1.99 15.40 -0.84
N GLY A 60 1.11 14.65 -0.20
CA GLY A 60 1.42 13.84 0.98
C GLY A 60 1.40 12.35 0.67
N LEU A 61 1.87 11.57 1.63
CA LEU A 61 1.86 10.12 1.63
C LEU A 61 1.17 9.61 2.88
N SER A 62 0.28 8.63 2.68
CA SER A 62 -0.26 7.81 3.75
C SER A 62 0.14 6.37 3.49
N GLY A 63 1.05 5.83 4.31
CA GLY A 63 1.66 4.52 4.10
C GLY A 63 0.65 3.36 4.10
N GLY A 64 1.10 2.18 3.72
CA GLY A 64 0.32 0.94 3.61
C GLY A 64 0.78 -0.13 4.59
N ALA A 65 -0.03 -1.18 4.76
CA ALA A 65 0.31 -2.30 5.64
C ALA A 65 0.93 -3.44 4.83
N TYR A 66 1.96 -4.08 5.38
CA TYR A 66 2.47 -5.37 4.88
C TYR A 66 2.98 -6.19 6.05
N ARG A 67 2.72 -7.50 6.03
CA ARG A 67 3.13 -8.41 7.11
C ARG A 67 4.63 -8.65 7.04
N ASP A 68 5.33 -8.65 8.18
CA ASP A 68 6.78 -8.87 8.27
C ASP A 68 7.69 -7.79 7.64
N VAL A 69 7.16 -6.73 7.02
CA VAL A 69 7.92 -5.58 6.50
C VAL A 69 7.78 -4.40 7.46
N THR A 70 8.91 -3.83 7.85
CA THR A 70 8.96 -2.66 8.76
C THR A 70 9.02 -1.35 7.98
N HIS A 71 9.81 -1.31 6.90
CA HIS A 71 9.93 -0.11 6.08
C HIS A 71 10.05 -0.43 4.59
N VAL A 72 9.52 0.46 3.75
CA VAL A 72 9.71 0.46 2.30
C VAL A 72 10.12 1.87 1.89
N TRP A 73 11.42 2.13 1.96
CA TRP A 73 12.01 3.44 1.69
C TRP A 73 12.21 3.68 0.21
N VAL A 74 11.90 4.89 -0.24
CA VAL A 74 12.02 5.30 -1.63
C VAL A 74 12.46 6.76 -1.69
N THR A 75 13.48 7.06 -2.48
CA THR A 75 13.89 8.42 -2.81
C THR A 75 13.15 8.91 -4.05
N VAL A 76 12.40 9.99 -3.92
CA VAL A 76 11.64 10.63 -5.01
C VAL A 76 12.40 11.85 -5.51
N GLY A 77 12.67 11.90 -6.82
CA GLY A 77 13.38 13.02 -7.44
C GLY A 77 12.48 14.07 -8.10
N SER A 78 11.30 13.66 -8.57
CA SER A 78 10.36 14.58 -9.24
C SER A 78 8.94 14.06 -9.21
N VAL A 79 8.01 14.99 -9.49
CA VAL A 79 6.60 14.71 -9.72
C VAL A 79 6.15 15.38 -11.01
N ALA A 80 5.25 14.77 -11.76
CA ALA A 80 4.67 15.37 -12.96
C ALA A 80 3.15 15.26 -12.98
N LEU A 81 2.48 16.22 -13.59
CA LEU A 81 1.03 16.28 -13.71
C LEU A 81 0.62 16.41 -15.17
N HIS A 82 -0.50 15.78 -15.52
CA HIS A 82 -1.07 15.90 -16.86
C HIS A 82 -2.62 16.02 -16.83
N PRO A 83 -3.22 16.89 -17.66
CA PRO A 83 -4.69 17.03 -17.74
C PRO A 83 -5.44 15.75 -18.09
N GLN A 84 -4.89 14.94 -19.00
CA GLN A 84 -5.51 13.69 -19.43
C GLN A 84 -5.03 12.51 -18.57
N ALA A 85 -5.97 11.73 -18.05
CA ALA A 85 -5.72 10.57 -17.18
C ALA A 85 -5.03 9.39 -17.90
N SER A 86 -5.13 9.31 -19.22
CA SER A 86 -4.58 8.26 -20.08
C SER A 86 -3.32 8.67 -20.84
N GLN A 87 -2.79 9.89 -20.62
CA GLN A 87 -1.55 10.29 -21.27
C GLN A 87 -0.39 9.43 -20.76
N ALA A 88 0.35 8.83 -21.68
CA ALA A 88 1.58 8.12 -21.33
C ALA A 88 2.70 9.11 -21.04
N TRP A 89 3.57 8.77 -20.09
CA TRP A 89 4.73 9.60 -19.79
C TRP A 89 5.76 9.54 -20.92
N SER A 90 6.33 10.70 -21.26
CA SER A 90 7.54 10.81 -22.06
C SER A 90 8.33 12.04 -21.63
N SER A 91 9.64 11.90 -21.48
CA SER A 91 10.52 13.02 -21.14
C SER A 91 10.60 14.09 -22.24
N SER A 92 10.20 13.76 -23.48
CA SER A 92 10.14 14.72 -24.59
C SER A 92 8.79 15.44 -24.70
N ASP A 93 7.76 14.97 -24.00
CA ASP A 93 6.41 15.53 -24.08
C ASP A 93 6.28 16.77 -23.18
N ARG A 94 6.16 17.93 -23.81
CA ARG A 94 6.09 19.23 -23.13
C ARG A 94 4.70 19.57 -22.59
N SER A 95 3.69 18.74 -22.83
CA SER A 95 2.35 18.92 -22.25
C SER A 95 2.30 18.57 -20.75
N TRP A 96 3.32 17.89 -20.24
CA TRP A 96 3.47 17.59 -18.82
C TRP A 96 3.93 18.80 -18.02
N THR A 97 3.26 19.06 -16.90
CA THR A 97 3.76 19.97 -15.87
C THR A 97 4.72 19.19 -14.97
N VAL A 98 6.02 19.44 -15.06
CA VAL A 98 7.05 18.72 -14.30
C VAL A 98 7.56 19.56 -13.14
N LEU A 99 7.44 19.03 -11.94
CA LEU A 99 7.93 19.59 -10.68
C LEU A 99 9.19 18.83 -10.26
N LYS A 100 10.37 19.39 -10.54
CA LYS A 100 11.63 18.83 -10.05
C LYS A 100 11.83 19.27 -8.60
N LEU A 101 12.16 18.32 -7.73
CA LEU A 101 12.49 18.63 -6.34
C LEU A 101 13.95 19.10 -6.29
N GLU A 102 14.21 20.25 -5.67
CA GLU A 102 15.57 20.78 -5.51
C GLU A 102 16.46 19.83 -4.72
N THR A 103 15.87 19.14 -3.75
CA THR A 103 16.48 18.03 -3.01
C THR A 103 15.52 16.85 -3.10
N PRO A 104 15.95 15.69 -3.63
CA PRO A 104 15.15 14.49 -3.59
C PRO A 104 14.70 14.15 -2.16
N VAL A 105 13.50 13.58 -2.04
CA VAL A 105 12.87 13.33 -0.73
C VAL A 105 12.76 11.84 -0.50
N VAL A 106 13.22 11.37 0.66
CA VAL A 106 13.06 9.99 1.10
C VAL A 106 11.71 9.83 1.79
N ILE A 107 10.87 8.94 1.26
CA ILE A 107 9.56 8.59 1.77
C ILE A 107 9.53 7.12 2.22
N ASP A 108 8.69 6.80 3.20
CA ASP A 108 8.39 5.42 3.59
C ASP A 108 6.99 5.04 3.10
N LEU A 109 6.91 4.05 2.22
CA LEU A 109 5.61 3.56 1.74
C LEU A 109 4.90 2.68 2.78
N ALA A 110 5.58 2.24 3.84
CA ALA A 110 4.97 1.55 4.97
C ALA A 110 4.39 2.55 5.99
N VAL A 111 3.37 2.14 6.76
CA VAL A 111 2.84 2.98 7.84
C VAL A 111 3.92 3.17 8.91
N PRO A 112 4.30 4.41 9.28
CA PRO A 112 5.23 4.63 10.39
C PRO A 112 4.57 4.18 11.70
N ASP A 113 5.24 3.26 12.41
CA ASP A 113 4.79 2.52 13.61
C ASP A 113 4.31 3.38 14.81
N THR A 114 4.31 4.72 14.73
CA THR A 114 4.26 5.57 15.93
C THR A 114 3.19 6.66 15.96
N SER A 115 2.37 6.85 14.92
CA SER A 115 1.23 7.78 15.03
C SER A 115 0.03 7.38 14.18
N GLN A 116 -1.14 7.31 14.84
CA GLN A 116 -2.43 7.11 14.20
C GLN A 116 -2.65 8.18 13.13
N GLY A 117 -2.88 7.77 11.87
CA GLY A 117 -3.31 8.67 10.81
C GLY A 117 -2.28 9.67 10.30
N ASN A 118 -0.97 9.40 10.43
CA ASN A 118 0.02 10.36 9.97
C ASN A 118 0.10 10.41 8.44
N VAL A 119 -0.03 11.62 7.89
CA VAL A 119 0.25 11.92 6.50
C VAL A 119 1.56 12.69 6.45
N THR A 120 2.55 12.13 5.77
CA THR A 120 3.87 12.75 5.62
C THR A 120 3.91 13.54 4.31
N PRO A 121 4.18 14.85 4.32
CA PRO A 121 4.35 15.60 3.08
C PRO A 121 5.56 15.08 2.29
N ILE A 122 5.37 14.83 1.00
CA ILE A 122 6.46 14.61 0.03
C ILE A 122 7.06 15.97 -0.33
N PHE A 123 6.21 16.96 -0.58
CA PHE A 123 6.57 18.37 -0.69
C PHE A 123 5.37 19.24 -0.30
N ASN A 124 5.61 20.53 -0.07
CA ASN A 124 4.58 21.47 0.38
C ASN A 124 4.59 22.76 -0.44
N GLY A 125 3.43 23.18 -0.93
CA GLY A 125 3.22 24.49 -1.55
C GLY A 125 4.00 24.76 -2.84
N LEU A 126 4.22 23.73 -3.68
CA LEU A 126 4.84 23.94 -4.99
C LEU A 126 3.87 24.67 -5.92
N SER A 127 4.36 25.65 -6.66
CA SER A 127 3.53 26.41 -7.61
C SER A 127 3.18 25.55 -8.82
N VAL A 128 1.88 25.38 -9.08
CA VAL A 128 1.35 24.58 -10.19
C VAL A 128 0.30 25.41 -10.93
N PRO A 129 0.34 25.46 -12.29
CA PRO A 129 -0.67 26.18 -13.06
C PRO A 129 -2.09 25.76 -12.67
N ALA A 130 -2.98 26.73 -12.55
CA ALA A 130 -4.38 26.45 -12.26
C ALA A 130 -5.01 25.62 -13.39
N GLY A 131 -5.79 24.60 -13.02
CA GLY A 131 -6.35 23.66 -13.98
C GLY A 131 -6.88 22.40 -13.33
N THR A 132 -7.38 21.49 -14.16
CA THR A 132 -7.77 20.14 -13.74
C THR A 132 -6.82 19.13 -14.34
N TYR A 133 -6.25 18.29 -13.47
CA TYR A 133 -5.30 17.24 -13.84
C TYR A 133 -5.94 15.86 -13.68
N GLY A 134 -5.73 14.97 -14.64
CA GLY A 134 -6.28 13.61 -14.66
C GLY A 134 -5.32 12.55 -14.10
N GLN A 135 -4.06 12.91 -13.87
CA GLN A 135 -3.07 12.05 -13.24
C GLN A 135 -1.90 12.83 -12.67
N ILE A 136 -1.30 12.25 -11.64
CA ILE A 136 0.01 12.63 -11.09
C ILE A 136 0.97 11.45 -11.28
N ARG A 137 2.23 11.72 -11.58
CA ARG A 137 3.33 10.74 -11.69
C ARG A 137 4.37 11.04 -10.63
N VAL A 138 4.75 10.05 -9.83
CA VAL A 138 5.83 10.16 -8.84
C VAL A 138 7.04 9.38 -9.35
N PHE A 139 8.20 10.03 -9.48
CA PHE A 139 9.40 9.39 -10.06
C PHE A 139 10.38 8.98 -8.95
N PRO A 140 10.38 7.68 -8.57
CA PRO A 140 11.39 7.16 -7.67
C PRO A 140 12.75 7.06 -8.38
N LEU A 141 13.83 7.24 -7.64
CA LEU A 141 15.16 6.87 -8.10
C LEU A 141 15.31 5.33 -8.10
N ALA A 142 16.03 4.80 -9.10
CA ALA A 142 16.27 3.37 -9.19
C ALA A 142 17.13 2.85 -8.03
N HIS A 143 16.90 1.62 -7.58
CA HIS A 143 17.66 0.99 -6.50
C HIS A 143 19.14 0.78 -6.83
N ASP A 144 19.46 0.66 -8.12
CA ASP A 144 20.79 0.44 -8.68
C ASP A 144 21.44 1.71 -9.27
N ALA A 145 20.80 2.87 -9.11
CA ALA A 145 21.44 4.16 -9.39
C ALA A 145 22.47 4.50 -8.30
N ALA A 146 23.32 5.50 -8.57
CA ALA A 146 24.17 6.07 -7.53
C ALA A 146 23.32 6.53 -6.34
N LEU A 147 23.77 6.22 -5.12
CA LEU A 147 23.05 6.57 -3.89
C LEU A 147 22.97 8.08 -3.77
N ASP A 148 21.76 8.60 -3.63
CA ASP A 148 21.50 10.03 -3.45
C ASP A 148 21.84 10.48 -2.02
N ASP A 149 22.27 11.74 -1.88
CA ASP A 149 22.64 12.32 -0.57
C ASP A 149 21.48 12.26 0.43
N ALA A 150 20.22 12.43 -0.03
CA ALA A 150 19.05 12.33 0.84
C ALA A 150 18.86 10.90 1.40
N ALA A 151 19.13 9.88 0.59
CA ALA A 151 19.09 8.48 1.01
C ALA A 151 20.24 8.14 1.97
N ALA A 152 21.45 8.60 1.65
CA ALA A 152 22.63 8.43 2.50
C ALA A 152 22.43 9.09 3.87
N ALA A 153 21.86 10.30 3.92
CA ALA A 153 21.56 11.02 5.15
C ALA A 153 20.54 10.27 6.06
N LYS A 154 19.70 9.41 5.48
CA LYS A 154 18.78 8.51 6.22
C LYS A 154 19.42 7.16 6.59
N GLY A 155 20.69 6.94 6.26
CA GLY A 155 21.40 5.69 6.52
C GLY A 155 20.98 4.53 5.61
N LEU A 156 20.38 4.83 4.44
CA LEU A 156 19.98 3.81 3.48
C LEU A 156 21.19 3.31 2.68
N SER A 157 21.12 2.05 2.24
CA SER A 157 22.10 1.45 1.33
C SER A 157 21.68 1.57 -0.14
N TYR A 158 20.40 1.85 -0.39
CA TYR A 158 19.82 1.96 -1.73
C TYR A 158 18.85 3.14 -1.76
N ASN A 159 18.67 3.75 -2.94
CA ASN A 159 17.62 4.76 -3.14
C ASN A 159 16.20 4.20 -3.01
N ALA A 160 16.03 2.90 -3.23
CA ALA A 160 14.79 2.19 -2.97
C ALA A 160 15.11 0.90 -2.21
N GLN A 161 14.57 0.74 -1.01
CA GLN A 161 15.01 -0.25 -0.02
C GLN A 161 13.82 -0.83 0.75
N VAL A 162 13.88 -2.13 1.06
CA VAL A 162 12.94 -2.80 1.97
C VAL A 162 13.68 -3.29 3.21
N ASN A 163 13.11 -2.98 4.38
CA ASN A 163 13.52 -3.55 5.65
C ASN A 163 12.44 -4.54 6.11
N TYR A 164 12.80 -5.80 6.29
CA TYR A 164 11.86 -6.86 6.65
C TYR A 164 12.47 -7.83 7.66
N LYS A 165 11.64 -8.68 8.27
CA LYS A 165 12.09 -9.84 9.04
C LYS A 165 11.92 -11.09 8.20
N ASP A 166 12.98 -11.88 8.09
CA ASP A 166 12.89 -13.19 7.42
C ASP A 166 12.12 -14.20 8.29
N ALA A 167 11.90 -15.42 7.78
CA ALA A 167 11.18 -16.47 8.49
C ALA A 167 11.85 -16.88 9.83
N GLY A 168 13.15 -16.58 10.01
CA GLY A 168 13.87 -16.78 11.27
C GLY A 168 13.78 -15.59 12.23
N GLY A 169 13.03 -14.55 11.87
CA GLY A 169 12.91 -13.31 12.65
C GLY A 169 14.12 -12.38 12.52
N ILE A 170 15.06 -12.67 11.62
CA ILE A 170 16.27 -11.87 11.43
C ILE A 170 15.92 -10.65 10.58
N ALA A 171 16.32 -9.46 11.04
CA ALA A 171 16.17 -8.24 10.27
C ALA A 171 17.06 -8.27 9.02
N ARG A 172 16.47 -7.94 7.88
CA ARG A 172 17.11 -7.91 6.57
C ARG A 172 16.87 -6.55 5.91
N THR A 173 17.87 -6.13 5.15
CA THR A 173 17.83 -4.95 4.29
C THR A 173 18.17 -5.38 2.88
N VAL A 174 17.29 -5.09 1.93
CA VAL A 174 17.45 -5.46 0.51
C VAL A 174 16.97 -4.32 -0.39
N PRO A 175 17.45 -4.23 -1.65
CA PRO A 175 16.90 -3.26 -2.58
C PRO A 175 15.43 -3.56 -2.90
N LEU A 176 14.63 -2.50 -3.03
CA LEU A 176 13.34 -2.59 -3.71
C LEU A 176 13.61 -2.50 -5.21
N GLU A 177 13.59 -3.64 -5.89
CA GLU A 177 13.93 -3.72 -7.31
C GLU A 177 12.84 -3.06 -8.16
N LEU A 178 13.13 -1.88 -8.72
CA LEU A 178 12.21 -1.10 -9.56
C LEU A 178 12.49 -1.37 -11.04
N PRO A 179 11.59 -2.07 -11.76
CA PRO A 179 11.81 -2.37 -13.19
C PRO A 179 11.68 -1.12 -14.07
N SER A 180 10.80 -0.18 -13.71
CA SER A 180 10.41 0.98 -14.53
C SER A 180 10.41 2.33 -13.79
N PRO A 181 11.45 2.69 -13.03
CA PRO A 181 11.47 3.97 -12.30
C PRO A 181 11.25 5.19 -13.22
N GLU A 182 11.67 5.10 -14.48
CA GLU A 182 11.55 6.15 -15.50
C GLU A 182 10.14 6.43 -16.00
N LEU A 183 9.18 5.50 -15.83
CA LEU A 183 7.78 5.73 -16.18
C LEU A 183 7.01 6.49 -15.09
N GLY A 184 7.59 6.57 -13.89
CA GLY A 184 6.95 7.07 -12.69
C GLY A 184 5.76 6.22 -12.24
N TRP A 185 5.43 6.28 -10.97
CA TRP A 185 4.22 5.66 -10.44
C TRP A 185 3.03 6.57 -10.68
N ARG A 186 1.98 6.00 -11.27
CA ARG A 186 0.77 6.74 -11.56
C ARG A 186 -0.16 6.77 -10.36
N LEU A 187 -0.57 7.98 -10.03
CA LEU A 187 -1.68 8.28 -9.15
C LEU A 187 -2.84 8.78 -10.03
N PRO A 188 -3.81 7.91 -10.37
CA PRO A 188 -4.97 8.31 -11.16
C PRO A 188 -5.96 9.11 -10.29
N GLY A 189 -6.62 10.10 -10.87
CA GLY A 189 -7.64 10.88 -10.17
C GLY A 189 -8.02 12.15 -10.91
N SER A 190 -8.97 12.90 -10.38
CA SER A 190 -9.28 14.26 -10.85
C SER A 190 -8.79 15.25 -9.80
N PHE A 191 -7.78 16.04 -10.15
CA PHE A 191 -7.13 16.97 -9.23
C PHE A 191 -7.35 18.40 -9.70
N THR A 192 -8.12 19.17 -8.95
CA THR A 192 -8.35 20.58 -9.24
C THR A 192 -7.32 21.45 -8.51
N MET A 193 -6.59 22.24 -9.29
CA MET A 193 -5.64 23.24 -8.82
C MET A 193 -6.30 24.61 -9.04
N ALA A 194 -6.90 25.18 -8.01
CA ALA A 194 -7.54 26.48 -8.11
C ALA A 194 -6.52 27.61 -7.92
N ALA A 195 -6.55 28.62 -8.80
CA ALA A 195 -5.70 29.80 -8.67
C ALA A 195 -5.91 30.48 -7.32
N ASN A 196 -4.84 31.03 -6.73
CA ASN A 196 -4.83 31.63 -5.40
C ASN A 196 -5.27 30.68 -4.25
N SER A 197 -5.29 29.35 -4.46
CA SER A 197 -5.68 28.37 -3.43
C SER A 197 -4.59 27.35 -3.17
N GLY A 198 -4.63 26.73 -1.98
CA GLY A 198 -3.91 25.50 -1.70
C GLY A 198 -4.68 24.28 -2.18
N SER A 199 -3.97 23.27 -2.69
CA SER A 199 -4.52 21.93 -2.97
C SER A 199 -3.65 20.90 -2.26
N TYR A 200 -4.27 20.02 -1.45
CA TYR A 200 -3.56 18.99 -0.70
C TYR A 200 -4.07 17.60 -1.06
N VAL A 201 -3.29 16.90 -1.88
CA VAL A 201 -3.55 15.52 -2.28
C VAL A 201 -2.67 14.59 -1.46
N VAL A 202 -3.23 13.47 -1.01
CA VAL A 202 -2.49 12.40 -0.35
C VAL A 202 -2.50 11.15 -1.22
N MET A 203 -1.30 10.63 -1.48
CA MET A 203 -1.09 9.32 -2.07
C MET A 203 -1.17 8.27 -0.97
N GLY A 204 -2.12 7.35 -1.07
CA GLY A 204 -2.16 6.13 -0.26
C GLY A 204 -1.53 4.96 -0.99
N THR A 205 -0.73 4.17 -0.27
CA THR A 205 -0.12 2.94 -0.77
C THR A 205 -0.88 1.72 -0.24
N ASP A 206 -1.18 0.75 -1.11
CA ASP A 206 -1.64 -0.58 -0.70
C ASP A 206 -0.48 -1.54 -0.85
N LEU A 207 0.30 -1.74 0.23
CA LEU A 207 1.48 -2.59 0.15
C LEU A 207 1.13 -4.07 0.04
N LEU A 208 0.01 -4.55 0.61
CA LEU A 208 -0.43 -5.93 0.40
C LEU A 208 -0.65 -6.21 -1.10
N GLN A 209 -1.22 -5.25 -1.83
CA GLN A 209 -1.42 -5.39 -3.27
C GLN A 209 -0.21 -4.99 -4.14
N GLY A 210 0.66 -4.13 -3.63
CA GLY A 210 1.72 -3.51 -4.43
C GLY A 210 3.13 -4.03 -4.19
N LEU A 211 3.43 -4.54 -3.00
CA LEU A 211 4.76 -5.06 -2.67
C LEU A 211 4.87 -6.54 -3.04
N VAL A 212 5.66 -6.85 -4.06
CA VAL A 212 5.83 -8.20 -4.58
C VAL A 212 7.09 -8.82 -4.01
N ARG A 213 6.94 -9.85 -3.18
CA ARG A 213 8.06 -10.63 -2.64
C ARG A 213 8.48 -11.68 -3.68
N MET A 214 9.78 -11.83 -3.86
CA MET A 214 10.39 -12.78 -4.79
C MET A 214 11.34 -13.69 -4.03
N SER A 215 11.26 -14.98 -4.35
CA SER A 215 12.22 -15.96 -3.88
C SER A 215 13.58 -15.76 -4.56
N SER A 216 14.65 -16.15 -3.89
CA SER A 216 16.01 -16.01 -4.41
C SER A 216 16.85 -17.23 -4.05
N PRO A 217 17.78 -17.67 -4.93
CA PRO A 217 18.61 -18.85 -4.67
C PRO A 217 19.53 -18.75 -3.45
N ASP A 218 19.88 -17.53 -3.03
CA ASP A 218 20.67 -17.25 -1.82
C ASP A 218 19.85 -17.37 -0.52
N GLY A 219 18.56 -17.69 -0.60
CA GLY A 219 17.64 -17.78 0.53
C GLY A 219 17.22 -16.43 1.13
N ILE A 220 17.60 -15.31 0.51
CA ILE A 220 17.23 -13.96 0.94
C ILE A 220 16.15 -13.44 0.02
N ASP A 221 14.95 -13.19 0.56
CA ASP A 221 13.86 -12.65 -0.25
C ASP A 221 14.22 -11.30 -0.87
N ARG A 222 13.75 -11.12 -2.09
CA ARG A 222 13.86 -9.87 -2.86
C ARG A 222 12.48 -9.25 -3.02
N PHE A 223 12.43 -7.98 -3.35
CA PHE A 223 11.16 -7.26 -3.49
C PHE A 223 11.14 -6.47 -4.77
N SER A 224 9.98 -6.44 -5.42
CA SER A 224 9.65 -5.49 -6.48
C SER A 224 8.37 -4.75 -6.11
N PHE A 225 8.08 -3.68 -6.86
CA PHE A 225 6.90 -2.86 -6.61
C PHE A 225 6.02 -2.81 -7.85
N ARG A 226 4.75 -3.13 -7.65
CA ARG A 226 3.66 -3.03 -8.60
C ARG A 226 2.72 -1.94 -8.09
N PRO A 227 2.83 -0.69 -8.59
CA PRO A 227 2.15 0.44 -7.96
C PRO A 227 0.64 0.22 -7.81
N SER A 228 0.17 0.04 -6.58
CA SER A 228 -1.25 0.10 -6.21
C SER A 228 -1.44 1.33 -5.35
N LEU A 229 -1.76 2.44 -6.01
CA LEU A 229 -1.82 3.77 -5.41
C LEU A 229 -3.23 4.33 -5.50
N ARG A 230 -3.65 5.02 -4.43
CA ARG A 230 -4.93 5.71 -4.33
C ARG A 230 -4.70 7.17 -3.98
N SER A 231 -5.56 8.05 -4.43
CA SER A 231 -5.51 9.46 -4.04
C SER A 231 -6.64 9.82 -3.10
N TYR A 232 -6.34 10.69 -2.14
CA TYR A 232 -7.32 11.28 -1.23
C TYR A 232 -7.19 12.79 -1.26
N ASP A 233 -8.32 13.48 -1.32
CA ASP A 233 -8.38 14.92 -1.10
C ASP A 233 -8.55 15.17 0.39
N MET A 234 -7.60 15.87 0.99
CA MET A 234 -7.60 16.16 2.41
C MET A 234 -8.74 17.09 2.83
N ALA A 235 -9.30 17.87 1.91
CA ALA A 235 -10.45 18.74 2.19
C ALA A 235 -11.74 17.95 2.45
N THR A 236 -11.84 16.71 1.96
CA THR A 236 -13.02 15.84 2.07
C THR A 236 -12.69 14.50 2.75
N SER A 237 -11.59 14.47 3.51
CA SER A 237 -11.13 13.26 4.18
C SER A 237 -11.69 13.13 5.59
N GLY A 238 -11.91 11.89 5.98
CA GLY A 238 -12.35 11.41 7.27
C GLY A 238 -11.56 10.19 7.72
N ALA A 239 -11.87 9.71 8.93
CA ALA A 239 -11.14 8.63 9.57
C ALA A 239 -12.10 7.60 10.21
N ILE A 240 -11.64 6.35 10.23
CA ILE A 240 -12.12 5.34 11.18
C ILE A 240 -10.96 5.03 12.11
N ILE A 241 -11.15 5.23 13.41
CA ILE A 241 -10.16 4.90 14.43
C ILE A 241 -10.68 3.77 15.30
N GLY A 242 -9.79 3.11 16.03
CA GLY A 242 -10.22 2.10 16.97
C GLY A 242 -9.11 1.53 17.82
N GLN A 243 -9.53 0.61 18.70
CA GLN A 243 -8.68 0.02 19.71
C GLN A 243 -8.97 -1.48 19.83
N LEU A 244 -7.94 -2.29 19.65
CA LEU A 244 -7.91 -3.71 20.00
C LEU A 244 -7.27 -3.88 21.38
N ASP A 245 -7.61 -4.97 22.06
CA ASP A 245 -7.08 -5.29 23.38
C ASP A 245 -5.61 -5.71 23.28
N PRO A 246 -4.65 -4.89 23.77
CA PRO A 246 -3.23 -5.21 23.68
C PRO A 246 -2.84 -6.43 24.51
N THR A 247 -3.66 -6.88 25.46
CA THR A 247 -3.40 -8.11 26.24
C THR A 247 -3.61 -9.39 25.42
N LEU A 248 -4.15 -9.27 24.21
CA LEU A 248 -4.39 -10.39 23.28
C LEU A 248 -3.48 -10.32 22.04
N ILE A 249 -2.58 -9.34 21.96
CA ILE A 249 -1.71 -9.12 20.79
C ILE A 249 -0.27 -9.43 21.18
N CYS A 250 0.43 -10.24 20.39
CA CYS A 250 1.79 -10.64 20.74
C CYS A 250 2.73 -9.43 20.81
N GLY A 251 3.56 -9.39 21.86
CA GLY A 251 4.40 -8.23 22.18
C GLY A 251 3.68 -7.12 22.95
N GLY A 252 2.37 -7.24 23.18
CA GLY A 252 1.60 -6.35 24.04
C GLY A 252 1.85 -6.59 25.53
N ALA A 253 1.52 -5.59 26.35
CA ALA A 253 1.72 -5.67 27.79
C ALA A 253 0.82 -6.77 28.39
N SER A 254 1.43 -7.73 29.08
CA SER A 254 0.74 -8.90 29.67
C SER A 254 0.12 -9.86 28.66
N ALA A 255 0.39 -9.70 27.36
CA ALA A 255 -0.03 -10.66 26.37
C ALA A 255 0.72 -11.99 26.55
N PRO A 256 0.07 -13.13 26.35
CA PRO A 256 0.77 -14.41 26.29
C PRO A 256 1.74 -14.44 25.09
N ALA A 257 2.61 -15.43 25.04
CA ALA A 257 3.45 -15.67 23.86
C ALA A 257 2.68 -16.40 22.77
N ALA A 258 3.13 -16.25 21.52
CA ALA A 258 2.63 -17.05 20.40
C ALA A 258 2.75 -18.55 20.72
N PRO A 259 1.78 -19.38 20.31
CA PRO A 259 0.64 -19.07 19.45
C PRO A 259 -0.63 -18.59 20.19
N ASN A 260 -0.54 -18.22 21.47
CA ASN A 260 -1.72 -17.91 22.29
C ASN A 260 -2.14 -16.43 22.26
N CYS A 261 -1.61 -15.66 21.31
CA CYS A 261 -1.93 -14.26 21.06
C CYS A 261 -1.99 -14.03 19.56
N ALA A 262 -2.65 -12.95 19.13
CA ALA A 262 -2.77 -12.58 17.73
C ALA A 262 -1.49 -11.89 17.23
N GLU A 263 -1.07 -12.22 16.00
CA GLU A 263 0.13 -11.67 15.35
C GLU A 263 -0.18 -11.10 13.96
N ASP A 264 0.69 -10.20 13.50
CA ASP A 264 0.64 -9.60 12.15
C ASP A 264 -0.75 -9.07 11.77
N ILE A 265 -1.38 -8.39 12.75
CA ILE A 265 -2.73 -7.90 12.60
C ILE A 265 -2.75 -6.75 11.60
N VAL A 266 -3.62 -6.90 10.60
CA VAL A 266 -3.95 -5.87 9.62
C VAL A 266 -5.43 -5.57 9.73
N VAL A 267 -5.73 -4.29 9.96
CA VAL A 267 -7.08 -3.73 9.90
C VAL A 267 -7.25 -3.10 8.52
N SER A 268 -8.36 -3.37 7.84
CA SER A 268 -8.65 -2.81 6.52
C SER A 268 -10.07 -2.29 6.43
N ALA A 269 -10.26 -1.11 5.81
CA ALA A 269 -11.55 -0.70 5.28
C ALA A 269 -11.71 -1.35 3.90
N GLN A 270 -12.84 -2.01 3.66
CA GLN A 270 -13.14 -2.66 2.41
C GLN A 270 -14.41 -2.11 1.76
N SER A 271 -14.38 -2.03 0.44
CA SER A 271 -15.53 -1.70 -0.39
C SER A 271 -15.66 -2.73 -1.51
N LEU A 272 -16.82 -2.75 -2.17
CA LEU A 272 -16.99 -3.53 -3.39
C LEU A 272 -15.96 -3.09 -4.44
N SER A 273 -15.38 -4.05 -5.15
CA SER A 273 -14.49 -3.82 -6.29
C SER A 273 -15.23 -3.14 -7.44
N ALA A 274 -14.50 -2.48 -8.33
CA ALA A 274 -15.08 -1.82 -9.49
C ALA A 274 -15.83 -2.78 -10.43
N ASP A 275 -15.44 -4.06 -10.46
CA ASP A 275 -16.11 -5.13 -11.22
C ASP A 275 -17.33 -5.75 -10.51
N GLY A 276 -17.61 -5.34 -9.26
CA GLY A 276 -18.74 -5.83 -8.47
C GLY A 276 -18.61 -7.27 -7.96
N GLN A 277 -17.44 -7.91 -8.11
CA GLN A 277 -17.28 -9.35 -7.85
C GLN A 277 -16.79 -9.70 -6.43
N ARG A 278 -16.12 -8.76 -5.74
CA ARG A 278 -15.52 -9.01 -4.43
C ARG A 278 -15.41 -7.73 -3.61
N HIS A 279 -15.26 -7.83 -2.30
CA HIS A 279 -14.77 -6.70 -1.53
C HIS A 279 -13.24 -6.64 -1.61
N VAL A 280 -12.71 -5.43 -1.69
CA VAL A 280 -11.27 -5.14 -1.74
C VAL A 280 -10.92 -4.11 -0.69
N SER A 281 -9.72 -4.26 -0.13
CA SER A 281 -9.14 -3.23 0.72
C SER A 281 -9.01 -1.89 -0.02
N VAL A 282 -9.47 -0.82 0.63
CA VAL A 282 -9.27 0.57 0.18
C VAL A 282 -8.31 1.34 1.07
N ARG A 283 -8.13 0.91 2.32
CA ARG A 283 -7.21 1.49 3.29
C ARG A 283 -6.83 0.42 4.30
N GLN A 284 -5.56 0.38 4.68
CA GLN A 284 -5.03 -0.61 5.60
C GLN A 284 -4.23 0.06 6.71
N TYR A 285 -4.18 -0.61 7.85
CA TYR A 285 -3.33 -0.25 8.98
C TYR A 285 -2.74 -1.52 9.58
N ARG A 286 -1.41 -1.58 9.70
CA ARG A 286 -0.73 -2.63 10.45
C ARG A 286 -0.75 -2.24 11.92
N LEU A 287 -1.26 -3.11 12.77
CA LEU A 287 -1.35 -2.83 14.19
C LEU A 287 0.02 -2.97 14.87
N SER A 288 0.39 -2.01 15.71
CA SER A 288 1.50 -2.18 16.65
C SER A 288 1.06 -3.02 17.84
N GLY A 289 1.86 -4.03 18.19
CA GLY A 289 1.57 -4.91 19.32
C GLY A 289 1.53 -4.20 20.68
N THR A 290 2.13 -3.02 20.79
CA THR A 290 2.24 -2.29 22.08
C THR A 290 1.02 -1.44 22.42
N SER A 291 0.36 -0.86 21.40
CA SER A 291 -0.71 0.10 21.60
C SER A 291 -2.09 -0.50 21.45
N GLY A 292 -2.27 -1.46 20.54
CA GLY A 292 -3.60 -1.94 20.11
C GLY A 292 -4.44 -0.91 19.34
N GLY A 293 -3.97 0.33 19.18
CA GLY A 293 -4.71 1.39 18.50
C GLY A 293 -4.45 1.41 16.99
N PHE A 294 -5.48 1.75 16.19
CA PHE A 294 -5.37 1.88 14.73
C PHE A 294 -6.12 3.10 14.21
N ALA A 295 -5.72 3.55 13.01
CA ALA A 295 -6.42 4.59 12.26
C ALA A 295 -6.41 4.30 10.75
N LEU A 296 -7.58 4.05 10.19
CA LEU A 296 -7.82 3.97 8.76
C LEU A 296 -8.07 5.40 8.26
N TYR A 297 -6.98 6.06 7.90
CA TYR A 297 -6.99 7.45 7.45
C TYR A 297 -5.90 7.71 6.38
N PRO A 298 -6.18 8.52 5.34
CA PRO A 298 -7.46 9.13 5.02
C PRO A 298 -8.44 8.15 4.35
N LEU A 299 -9.73 8.43 4.52
CA LEU A 299 -10.86 7.84 3.80
C LEU A 299 -11.80 8.98 3.38
N PRO A 300 -12.54 8.90 2.26
CA PRO A 300 -13.54 9.93 1.93
C PRO A 300 -14.60 10.05 3.05
N SER A 301 -14.89 11.27 3.51
CA SER A 301 -15.95 11.50 4.52
C SER A 301 -17.34 11.17 3.98
N ASP A 302 -18.30 10.94 4.87
CA ASP A 302 -19.70 10.63 4.53
C ASP A 302 -19.88 9.36 3.68
N THR A 303 -18.86 8.50 3.67
CA THR A 303 -18.92 7.16 3.08
C THR A 303 -19.05 6.10 4.15
N ARG A 304 -19.34 4.87 3.73
CA ARG A 304 -19.43 3.69 4.59
C ARG A 304 -18.54 2.59 4.05
N TYR A 305 -17.87 1.90 4.96
CA TYR A 305 -17.02 0.76 4.67
C TYR A 305 -17.33 -0.38 5.62
N ASP A 306 -16.99 -1.58 5.18
CA ASP A 306 -16.89 -2.71 6.09
C ASP A 306 -15.44 -2.81 6.58
N VAL A 307 -15.24 -3.01 7.88
CA VAL A 307 -13.90 -3.12 8.47
C VAL A 307 -13.57 -4.58 8.71
N VAL A 308 -12.51 -5.07 8.06
CA VAL A 308 -12.00 -6.43 8.20
C VAL A 308 -10.70 -6.40 9.00
N ILE A 309 -10.64 -7.19 10.06
CA ILE A 309 -9.45 -7.38 10.90
C ILE A 309 -8.96 -8.81 10.69
N THR A 310 -7.71 -8.95 10.24
CA THR A 310 -7.07 -10.24 9.98
C THR A 310 -5.75 -10.33 10.72
N GLY A 311 -5.33 -11.54 11.07
CA GLY A 311 -4.04 -11.80 11.72
C GLY A 311 -3.75 -13.30 11.76
N ARG A 312 -2.59 -13.69 12.28
CA ARG A 312 -2.30 -15.09 12.64
C ARG A 312 -2.84 -15.36 14.05
N HIS A 313 -3.19 -16.62 14.32
CA HIS A 313 -3.70 -17.09 15.62
C HIS A 313 -4.96 -16.38 16.12
N MET A 314 -5.77 -15.85 15.20
CA MET A 314 -7.09 -15.31 15.50
C MET A 314 -8.08 -15.65 14.40
N GLN A 315 -9.37 -15.62 14.73
CA GLN A 315 -10.42 -15.58 13.72
C GLN A 315 -10.35 -14.27 12.93
N THR A 316 -10.79 -14.31 11.66
CA THR A 316 -11.12 -13.09 10.94
C THR A 316 -12.27 -12.39 11.67
N MET A 317 -12.18 -11.06 11.83
CA MET A 317 -13.28 -10.26 12.38
C MET A 317 -13.80 -9.29 11.33
N LEU A 318 -15.12 -9.13 11.24
CA LEU A 318 -15.80 -8.20 10.33
C LEU A 318 -16.71 -7.27 11.14
N ILE A 319 -16.62 -5.97 10.87
CA ILE A 319 -17.56 -4.96 11.37
C ILE A 319 -18.25 -4.33 10.17
N LYS A 320 -19.57 -4.53 10.04
CA LYS A 320 -20.34 -4.02 8.90
C LYS A 320 -20.77 -2.58 9.09
N ASP A 321 -20.91 -1.89 7.96
CA ASP A 321 -21.61 -0.60 7.84
C ASP A 321 -20.99 0.53 8.69
N VAL A 322 -19.67 0.59 8.73
CA VAL A 322 -18.91 1.60 9.48
C VAL A 322 -18.91 2.92 8.71
N ALA A 323 -19.49 3.96 9.30
CA ALA A 323 -19.46 5.30 8.73
C ALA A 323 -18.06 5.92 8.80
N VAL A 324 -17.76 6.85 7.89
CA VAL A 324 -16.55 7.67 7.94
C VAL A 324 -16.93 9.08 8.33
N SER A 325 -16.50 9.49 9.51
CA SER A 325 -16.67 10.87 9.97
C SER A 325 -15.57 11.75 9.43
N ALA A 326 -15.91 12.99 9.04
CA ALA A 326 -14.94 14.01 8.67
C ALA A 326 -13.88 14.17 9.77
N PHE A 327 -12.61 14.24 9.36
CA PHE A 327 -11.50 14.37 10.28
C PHE A 327 -11.15 15.85 10.42
N SER A 328 -11.40 16.41 11.60
CA SER A 328 -10.95 17.76 11.94
C SER A 328 -10.16 17.76 13.24
N VAL A 329 -8.97 18.35 13.19
CA VAL A 329 -8.08 18.49 14.35
C VAL A 329 -8.54 19.63 15.28
N LEU A 330 -9.44 20.50 14.80
CA LEU A 330 -9.91 21.70 15.49
C LEU A 330 -11.25 21.52 16.23
N ILE A 331 -11.99 20.45 15.94
CA ILE A 331 -13.23 20.08 16.64
C ILE A 331 -13.10 18.66 17.19
N THR A 332 -12.92 18.58 18.51
CA THR A 332 -13.23 17.36 19.26
C THR A 332 -14.73 17.09 19.11
N LEU A 333 -15.15 15.96 18.51
CA LEU A 333 -16.07 14.99 19.15
C LEU A 333 -16.75 13.96 18.22
N ASP A 334 -16.66 14.03 16.89
CA ASP A 334 -17.47 13.14 16.04
C ASP A 334 -16.68 12.05 15.29
N TRP A 335 -15.55 11.56 15.82
CA TRP A 335 -14.78 10.51 15.14
C TRP A 335 -15.52 9.17 15.16
N THR A 336 -15.58 8.49 14.01
CA THR A 336 -16.03 7.10 14.00
C THR A 336 -14.99 6.24 14.71
N THR A 337 -15.41 5.66 15.83
CA THR A 337 -14.55 4.94 16.76
C THR A 337 -15.03 3.49 16.91
N LEU A 338 -14.12 2.55 16.71
CA LEU A 338 -14.34 1.11 16.82
C LEU A 338 -13.57 0.55 18.02
N GLY A 339 -14.28 0.28 19.11
CA GLY A 339 -13.65 -0.05 20.38
C GLY A 339 -12.95 1.16 21.02
N THR A 340 -12.82 1.13 22.34
CA THR A 340 -12.18 2.18 23.13
C THR A 340 -11.16 1.58 24.09
N SER A 341 -10.38 2.41 24.80
CA SER A 341 -9.48 1.89 25.84
C SER A 341 -10.22 1.23 27.01
N SER A 342 -11.45 1.65 27.30
CA SER A 342 -12.31 1.03 28.32
C SER A 342 -13.07 -0.19 27.83
N ASP A 343 -13.36 -0.27 26.53
CA ASP A 343 -14.04 -1.39 25.89
C ASP A 343 -13.38 -1.70 24.53
N PRO A 344 -12.19 -2.31 24.54
CA PRO A 344 -11.46 -2.59 23.30
C PRO A 344 -12.05 -3.79 22.55
N ILE A 345 -11.85 -3.82 21.24
CA ILE A 345 -12.13 -5.01 20.43
C ILE A 345 -11.22 -6.14 20.91
N ARG A 346 -11.79 -7.30 21.22
CA ARG A 346 -11.05 -8.47 21.72
C ARG A 346 -10.86 -9.47 20.59
N PRO A 347 -9.64 -9.66 20.05
CA PRO A 347 -9.35 -10.73 19.10
C PRO A 347 -9.80 -12.10 19.65
N VAL A 348 -10.49 -12.87 18.81
CA VAL A 348 -10.85 -14.26 19.15
C VAL A 348 -9.66 -15.15 18.83
N ILE A 349 -8.90 -15.55 19.86
CA ILE A 349 -7.64 -16.30 19.71
C ILE A 349 -7.90 -17.74 19.26
N THR A 350 -7.18 -18.16 18.22
CA THR A 350 -7.16 -19.53 17.68
C THR A 350 -5.72 -20.07 17.75
N PRO A 351 -5.31 -20.70 18.87
CA PRO A 351 -3.91 -21.03 19.15
C PRO A 351 -3.35 -22.20 18.34
N ALA A 352 -3.97 -22.53 17.20
CA ALA A 352 -3.56 -23.61 16.33
C ALA A 352 -2.32 -23.24 15.50
N THR A 353 -1.57 -24.27 15.08
CA THR A 353 -0.54 -24.12 14.05
C THR A 353 -1.14 -23.43 12.82
N PRO A 354 -0.47 -22.42 12.23
CA PRO A 354 -0.99 -21.76 11.06
C PRO A 354 -1.14 -22.76 9.91
N ARG A 355 -2.34 -22.82 9.31
CA ARG A 355 -2.49 -23.42 7.98
C ARG A 355 -1.84 -22.50 6.95
N THR A 356 -1.05 -23.09 6.07
CA THR A 356 -0.39 -22.36 4.99
C THR A 356 -0.71 -23.00 3.65
N VAL A 357 -0.71 -22.18 2.60
CA VAL A 357 -0.95 -22.63 1.23
C VAL A 357 0.20 -22.25 0.32
N ASN A 358 0.50 -23.14 -0.61
CA ASN A 358 1.32 -22.90 -1.78
C ASN A 358 0.51 -23.19 -3.05
N LEU A 359 1.00 -22.68 -4.18
CA LEU A 359 0.43 -22.99 -5.49
C LEU A 359 0.95 -24.34 -6.00
N ALA A 360 0.06 -25.18 -6.51
CA ALA A 360 0.41 -26.45 -7.14
C ALA A 360 1.15 -26.27 -8.48
N SER A 361 0.96 -25.13 -9.14
CA SER A 361 1.62 -24.77 -10.39
C SER A 361 1.82 -23.26 -10.47
N ALA A 362 2.78 -22.81 -11.29
CA ALA A 362 2.99 -21.40 -11.55
C ALA A 362 1.75 -20.75 -12.18
N MET A 363 1.39 -19.57 -11.68
CA MET A 363 0.35 -18.70 -12.21
C MET A 363 0.90 -17.90 -13.40
N SER A 364 0.05 -17.66 -14.40
CA SER A 364 0.37 -16.87 -15.59
C SER A 364 -0.69 -15.79 -15.81
N PRO A 365 -0.30 -14.51 -15.99
CA PRO A 365 1.08 -14.02 -16.05
C PRO A 365 1.78 -14.02 -14.67
N PRO A 366 3.13 -14.11 -14.62
CA PRO A 366 3.89 -13.86 -13.39
C PRO A 366 3.61 -12.45 -12.86
N GLY A 367 3.59 -12.25 -11.53
CA GLY A 367 3.20 -10.96 -10.94
C GLY A 367 1.69 -10.75 -10.78
N SER A 368 0.90 -11.78 -11.09
CA SER A 368 -0.50 -11.90 -10.66
C SER A 368 -0.60 -11.99 -9.13
N GLN A 369 -1.82 -11.95 -8.60
CA GLN A 369 -2.09 -12.08 -7.18
C GLN A 369 -3.04 -13.24 -6.92
N LEU A 370 -2.91 -13.81 -5.73
CA LEU A 370 -3.79 -14.81 -5.20
C LEU A 370 -4.68 -14.18 -4.13
N TYR A 371 -5.99 -14.18 -4.40
CA TYR A 371 -7.02 -13.66 -3.51
C TYR A 371 -7.72 -14.82 -2.79
N PHE A 372 -7.89 -14.68 -1.48
CA PHE A 372 -8.76 -15.53 -0.66
C PHE A 372 -9.81 -14.65 -0.01
N GLY A 373 -11.07 -15.08 -0.14
CA GLY A 373 -12.18 -14.42 0.52
C GLY A 373 -13.21 -15.36 1.11
N GLN A 374 -14.07 -14.78 1.93
CA GLN A 374 -15.16 -15.47 2.62
C GLN A 374 -16.44 -14.66 2.50
N THR A 375 -17.55 -15.31 2.17
CA THR A 375 -18.84 -14.67 1.90
C THR A 375 -19.76 -14.82 3.12
N LEU A 376 -20.31 -13.71 3.63
CA LEU A 376 -21.08 -13.70 4.90
C LEU A 376 -22.50 -13.15 4.76
N GLY A 377 -23.49 -13.90 5.26
CA GLY A 377 -24.88 -13.44 5.33
C GLY A 377 -25.54 -13.28 3.96
N SER A 378 -26.27 -12.18 3.75
CA SER A 378 -27.03 -11.89 2.52
C SER A 378 -26.26 -11.18 1.42
N VAL A 379 -24.97 -10.87 1.62
CA VAL A 379 -24.11 -10.36 0.53
C VAL A 379 -23.64 -11.51 -0.33
N THR A 380 -23.52 -11.23 -1.63
CA THR A 380 -23.16 -12.22 -2.65
C THR A 380 -21.67 -12.25 -2.98
N GLN A 381 -20.89 -11.33 -2.41
CA GLN A 381 -19.48 -11.14 -2.74
C GLN A 381 -18.59 -11.45 -1.53
N PRO A 382 -17.44 -12.12 -1.74
CA PRO A 382 -16.52 -12.45 -0.66
C PRO A 382 -15.76 -11.21 -0.15
N TYR A 383 -15.45 -11.20 1.15
CA TYR A 383 -14.54 -10.26 1.79
C TYR A 383 -13.09 -10.70 1.64
N GLU A 384 -12.16 -9.78 1.39
CA GLU A 384 -10.72 -10.10 1.32
C GLU A 384 -10.21 -10.48 2.71
N VAL A 385 -9.86 -11.75 2.92
CA VAL A 385 -9.33 -12.24 4.21
C VAL A 385 -7.84 -12.57 4.15
N ALA A 386 -7.33 -12.87 2.95
CA ALA A 386 -5.90 -12.97 2.69
C ALA A 386 -5.62 -12.67 1.21
N LEU A 387 -4.44 -12.10 0.97
CA LEU A 387 -3.95 -11.77 -0.35
C LEU A 387 -2.44 -12.05 -0.39
N SER A 388 -1.95 -12.54 -1.52
CA SER A 388 -0.51 -12.62 -1.77
C SER A 388 -0.17 -12.30 -3.21
N ASN A 389 0.92 -11.57 -3.42
CA ASN A 389 1.50 -11.40 -4.75
C ASN A 389 2.29 -12.64 -5.11
N VAL A 390 2.17 -13.05 -6.37
CA VAL A 390 2.95 -14.13 -6.95
C VAL A 390 4.29 -13.56 -7.41
N ASP A 391 5.37 -14.30 -7.19
CA ASP A 391 6.72 -13.97 -7.63
C ASP A 391 6.73 -13.69 -9.15
N ILE A 392 7.20 -12.50 -9.54
CA ILE A 392 7.28 -12.06 -10.94
C ILE A 392 8.23 -12.93 -11.78
N LEU A 393 9.08 -13.75 -11.16
CA LEU A 393 10.05 -14.61 -11.81
C LEU A 393 9.51 -16.04 -11.90
N SER A 394 9.08 -16.65 -10.80
CA SER A 394 8.67 -18.05 -10.83
C SER A 394 7.20 -18.27 -11.18
N GLY A 395 6.35 -17.26 -11.00
CA GLY A 395 4.89 -17.46 -11.04
C GLY A 395 4.37 -18.26 -9.84
N THR A 396 5.16 -18.49 -8.79
CA THR A 396 4.73 -19.16 -7.55
C THR A 396 4.73 -18.18 -6.37
N LEU A 397 4.21 -18.58 -5.21
CA LEU A 397 4.40 -17.78 -3.99
C LEU A 397 5.86 -17.85 -3.56
N ALA A 398 6.45 -16.71 -3.19
CA ALA A 398 7.81 -16.67 -2.65
C ALA A 398 7.89 -17.31 -1.25
N GLN A 399 6.80 -17.24 -0.50
CA GLN A 399 6.63 -17.85 0.81
C GLN A 399 5.22 -18.44 0.92
N PRO A 400 5.02 -19.52 1.68
CA PRO A 400 3.67 -20.05 1.94
C PRO A 400 2.77 -18.99 2.57
N LEU A 401 1.55 -18.83 2.04
CA LEU A 401 0.59 -17.86 2.57
C LEU A 401 -0.14 -18.46 3.77
N ALA A 402 -0.05 -17.82 4.93
CA ALA A 402 -0.86 -18.19 6.10
C ALA A 402 -2.31 -17.72 5.92
N LEU A 403 -3.26 -18.61 6.19
CA LEU A 403 -4.70 -18.32 6.09
C LEU A 403 -5.36 -18.31 7.48
N PRO A 404 -6.43 -17.51 7.66
CA PRO A 404 -7.21 -17.53 8.90
C PRO A 404 -7.92 -18.88 9.10
N GLN A 405 -8.44 -19.11 10.31
CA GLN A 405 -9.07 -20.36 10.74
C GLN A 405 -10.36 -20.09 11.49
N GLY A 406 -11.32 -21.02 11.39
CA GLY A 406 -12.59 -20.94 12.11
C GLY A 406 -13.60 -19.97 11.47
N PRO A 407 -14.78 -19.81 12.09
CA PRO A 407 -15.81 -18.89 11.61
C PRO A 407 -15.31 -17.44 11.60
N VAL A 408 -16.06 -16.56 10.94
CA VAL A 408 -15.82 -15.12 10.99
C VAL A 408 -16.58 -14.53 12.17
N SER A 409 -15.88 -13.76 13.00
CA SER A 409 -16.49 -13.02 14.10
C SER A 409 -17.13 -11.73 13.57
N LEU A 410 -18.45 -11.65 13.55
CA LEU A 410 -19.21 -10.59 12.89
C LEU A 410 -19.84 -9.63 13.91
N ALA A 411 -19.69 -8.33 13.69
CA ALA A 411 -20.44 -7.27 14.36
C ALA A 411 -21.02 -6.28 13.34
N THR A 412 -22.00 -5.49 13.77
CA THR A 412 -22.56 -4.37 12.98
C THR A 412 -22.28 -3.08 13.73
N TYR A 413 -21.79 -2.07 13.02
CA TYR A 413 -21.60 -0.75 13.58
C TYR A 413 -22.93 -0.07 13.90
N ALA A 414 -23.02 0.53 15.08
CA ALA A 414 -24.10 1.40 15.47
C ALA A 414 -23.53 2.78 15.78
N ALA A 415 -24.07 3.81 15.15
CA ALA A 415 -23.60 5.18 15.34
C ALA A 415 -23.78 5.61 16.82
N PRO A 416 -22.84 6.39 17.37
CA PRO A 416 -23.00 6.96 18.69
C PRO A 416 -24.23 7.87 18.77
N THR A 417 -24.88 7.89 19.93
CA THR A 417 -26.02 8.76 20.19
C THR A 417 -25.66 9.80 21.23
N THR A 418 -25.88 11.07 20.91
CA THR A 418 -25.70 12.18 21.84
C THR A 418 -27.05 12.58 22.41
N ASP A 419 -27.19 12.48 23.73
CA ASP A 419 -28.39 12.97 24.41
C ASP A 419 -28.43 14.51 24.35
N SER A 420 -29.47 15.05 23.72
CA SER A 420 -29.64 16.50 23.53
C SER A 420 -29.88 17.26 24.84
N GLY A 421 -30.29 16.59 25.92
CA GLY A 421 -30.50 17.18 27.24
C GLY A 421 -29.24 17.24 28.11
N THR A 422 -28.29 16.30 27.91
CA THR A 422 -27.08 16.18 28.75
C THR A 422 -25.78 16.45 27.99
N GLY A 423 -25.80 16.41 26.66
CA GLY A 423 -24.61 16.51 25.81
C GLY A 423 -23.71 15.28 25.87
N VAL A 424 -24.15 14.19 26.52
CA VAL A 424 -23.37 12.97 26.68
C VAL A 424 -23.50 12.10 25.45
N THR A 425 -22.38 11.81 24.79
CA THR A 425 -22.29 10.86 23.69
C THR A 425 -22.11 9.44 24.23
N THR A 426 -23.05 8.55 23.88
CA THR A 426 -22.98 7.13 24.20
C THR A 426 -22.49 6.35 22.98
N TYR A 427 -21.43 5.55 23.15
CA TYR A 427 -20.91 4.66 22.13
C TYR A 427 -21.48 3.25 22.38
N PRO A 428 -22.28 2.70 21.46
CA PRO A 428 -22.76 1.32 21.58
C PRO A 428 -21.57 0.34 21.54
N PRO A 429 -21.53 -0.68 22.41
CA PRO A 429 -20.49 -1.70 22.34
C PRO A 429 -20.63 -2.52 21.05
N LEU A 430 -19.50 -2.94 20.48
CA LEU A 430 -19.48 -3.88 19.37
C LEU A 430 -19.77 -5.29 19.89
N VAL A 431 -20.91 -5.85 19.50
CA VAL A 431 -21.30 -7.22 19.86
C VAL A 431 -20.94 -8.16 18.72
N PHE A 432 -19.91 -8.98 18.94
CA PHE A 432 -19.44 -9.96 17.97
C PHE A 432 -20.16 -11.30 18.13
N ALA A 433 -20.52 -11.92 17.01
CA ALA A 433 -21.08 -13.26 16.94
C ALA A 433 -20.43 -14.07 15.81
N ASP A 434 -20.12 -15.33 16.08
CA ASP A 434 -19.53 -16.22 15.09
C ASP A 434 -20.52 -16.51 13.96
N THR A 435 -20.08 -16.27 12.74
CA THR A 435 -20.83 -16.53 11.51
C THR A 435 -20.04 -17.48 10.62
N VAL A 436 -20.68 -18.57 10.20
CA VAL A 436 -20.09 -19.51 9.24
C VAL A 436 -20.19 -18.90 7.84
N PRO A 437 -19.07 -18.75 7.10
CA PRO A 437 -19.10 -18.33 5.70
C PRO A 437 -19.88 -19.28 4.81
N GLN A 438 -20.35 -18.80 3.66
CA GLN A 438 -21.06 -19.62 2.68
C GLN A 438 -20.20 -20.78 2.17
N GLU A 439 -18.88 -20.57 2.07
CA GLU A 439 -17.92 -21.60 1.69
C GLU A 439 -17.73 -22.65 2.81
N GLY A 440 -18.02 -22.27 4.07
CA GLY A 440 -17.72 -23.02 5.29
C GLY A 440 -16.65 -22.32 6.15
N SER A 441 -16.58 -22.64 7.45
CA SER A 441 -15.64 -22.01 8.40
C SER A 441 -14.18 -22.12 7.98
N ASP A 442 -13.80 -23.22 7.35
CA ASP A 442 -12.42 -23.50 7.00
C ASP A 442 -12.15 -23.51 5.50
N ALA A 443 -13.09 -22.96 4.72
CA ALA A 443 -13.02 -22.88 3.26
C ALA A 443 -13.06 -21.43 2.78
N PHE A 444 -12.61 -21.23 1.54
CA PHE A 444 -12.42 -19.92 0.95
C PHE A 444 -12.84 -19.90 -0.51
N SER A 445 -13.40 -18.78 -0.94
CA SER A 445 -13.45 -18.40 -2.34
C SER A 445 -12.05 -17.96 -2.77
N VAL A 446 -11.48 -18.63 -3.77
CA VAL A 446 -10.11 -18.41 -4.26
C VAL A 446 -10.15 -17.96 -5.70
N MET A 447 -9.38 -16.92 -6.00
CA MET A 447 -9.32 -16.31 -7.33
C MET A 447 -7.91 -15.80 -7.63
N ALA A 448 -7.48 -15.93 -8.88
CA ALA A 448 -6.28 -15.25 -9.37
C ALA A 448 -6.66 -13.87 -9.92
N LEU A 449 -5.95 -12.84 -9.50
CA LEU A 449 -6.09 -11.48 -10.01
C LEU A 449 -4.89 -11.20 -10.92
N GLY A 450 -5.13 -10.85 -12.18
CA GLY A 450 -4.04 -10.57 -13.12
C GLY A 450 -3.49 -9.15 -13.03
N THR A 451 -2.96 -8.69 -14.15
CA THR A 451 -2.49 -7.32 -14.33
C THR A 451 -3.67 -6.40 -14.73
N ALA A 452 -3.39 -5.13 -15.05
CA ALA A 452 -4.41 -4.22 -15.57
C ALA A 452 -5.06 -4.70 -16.90
N TYR A 453 -4.45 -5.66 -17.58
CA TYR A 453 -4.87 -6.21 -18.87
C TYR A 453 -5.71 -7.48 -18.77
N ASP A 454 -5.91 -7.99 -17.56
CA ASP A 454 -6.50 -9.30 -17.34
C ASP A 454 -7.76 -9.16 -16.50
N ASP A 455 -8.79 -9.89 -16.90
CA ASP A 455 -9.92 -10.17 -16.05
C ASP A 455 -9.52 -11.23 -15.01
N PRO A 456 -10.10 -11.21 -13.80
CA PRO A 456 -9.85 -12.23 -12.80
C PRO A 456 -10.12 -13.65 -13.33
N GLY A 457 -9.33 -14.61 -12.85
CA GLY A 457 -9.55 -16.03 -13.14
C GLY A 457 -10.86 -16.53 -12.54
N ALA A 458 -11.34 -17.69 -13.00
CA ALA A 458 -12.55 -18.30 -12.45
C ALA A 458 -12.40 -18.57 -10.94
N SER A 459 -13.40 -18.17 -10.15
CA SER A 459 -13.44 -18.43 -8.71
C SER A 459 -13.65 -19.92 -8.44
N SER A 460 -13.04 -20.43 -7.37
CA SER A 460 -13.24 -21.79 -6.86
C SER A 460 -13.29 -21.81 -5.34
N VAL A 461 -13.99 -22.79 -4.76
CA VAL A 461 -13.98 -23.00 -3.31
C VAL A 461 -12.87 -23.99 -2.95
N GLN A 462 -11.98 -23.59 -2.04
CA GLN A 462 -10.89 -24.42 -1.53
C GLN A 462 -10.98 -24.54 -0.02
N ALA A 463 -10.77 -25.75 0.51
CA ALA A 463 -10.70 -26.03 1.94
C ALA A 463 -9.35 -26.71 2.28
N PRO A 464 -8.24 -25.94 2.38
CA PRO A 464 -6.94 -26.46 2.80
C PRO A 464 -7.05 -27.26 4.12
N ALA A 465 -6.15 -28.17 4.44
CA ALA A 465 -6.22 -28.83 5.75
C ALA A 465 -5.84 -27.85 6.89
N LEU A 466 -6.43 -28.03 8.08
CA LEU A 466 -6.06 -27.25 9.27
C LEU A 466 -4.71 -27.70 9.82
N GLY A 467 -3.92 -26.76 10.34
CA GLY A 467 -2.64 -27.05 11.00
C GLY A 467 -1.52 -27.60 10.10
N THR A 468 -1.71 -27.65 8.79
CA THR A 468 -0.73 -28.21 7.84
C THR A 468 -0.50 -27.30 6.64
N ALA A 469 0.65 -27.46 5.98
CA ALA A 469 0.90 -26.88 4.67
C ALA A 469 0.09 -27.64 3.61
N SER A 470 -0.59 -26.90 2.74
CA SER A 470 -1.40 -27.45 1.64
C SER A 470 -0.96 -26.86 0.30
N THR A 471 -1.21 -27.58 -0.79
CA THR A 471 -1.10 -27.05 -2.15
C THR A 471 -2.48 -26.84 -2.74
N ILE A 472 -2.70 -25.72 -3.43
CA ILE A 472 -3.97 -25.41 -4.09
C ILE A 472 -3.78 -25.17 -5.59
N THR A 473 -4.87 -25.35 -6.34
CA THR A 473 -4.95 -25.01 -7.76
C THR A 473 -5.91 -23.85 -7.94
N VAL A 474 -5.56 -22.92 -8.82
CA VAL A 474 -6.38 -21.74 -9.14
C VAL A 474 -6.34 -21.51 -10.64
N ALA A 475 -7.47 -21.09 -11.22
CA ALA A 475 -7.52 -20.73 -12.63
C ALA A 475 -6.72 -19.45 -12.88
N ASN A 476 -5.89 -19.44 -13.92
CA ASN A 476 -5.15 -18.24 -14.31
C ASN A 476 -6.11 -17.09 -14.68
N PRO A 477 -5.69 -15.82 -14.48
CA PRO A 477 -6.37 -14.67 -15.07
C PRO A 477 -6.48 -14.81 -16.58
N VAL A 478 -7.51 -14.18 -17.15
CA VAL A 478 -7.79 -14.22 -18.59
C VAL A 478 -7.56 -12.85 -19.17
N ARG A 479 -6.77 -12.76 -20.24
CA ARG A 479 -6.54 -11.48 -20.92
C ARG A 479 -7.85 -10.88 -21.41
N GLN A 480 -8.07 -9.59 -21.17
CA GLN A 480 -9.26 -8.88 -21.62
C GLN A 480 -9.43 -8.99 -23.14
N ALA A 481 -10.69 -9.16 -23.56
CA ALA A 481 -11.03 -9.19 -24.98
C ALA A 481 -10.71 -7.84 -25.65
N ALA A 482 -10.41 -7.87 -26.95
CA ALA A 482 -10.08 -6.71 -27.79
C ALA A 482 -8.74 -6.00 -27.51
N LEU A 483 -7.90 -6.50 -26.60
CA LEU A 483 -6.52 -6.04 -26.51
C LEU A 483 -5.72 -6.52 -27.73
N GLY A 484 -4.99 -5.59 -28.37
CA GLY A 484 -4.04 -5.94 -29.41
C GLY A 484 -2.86 -6.73 -28.83
N ILE A 485 -2.19 -7.50 -29.68
CA ILE A 485 -0.93 -8.17 -29.32
C ILE A 485 0.21 -7.42 -30.00
N GLY A 486 1.13 -6.88 -29.20
CA GLY A 486 2.36 -6.27 -29.66
C GLY A 486 3.56 -7.17 -29.40
N GLN A 487 4.56 -7.05 -30.25
CA GLN A 487 5.80 -7.83 -30.14
C GLN A 487 6.98 -6.92 -29.80
N ILE A 488 7.70 -7.24 -28.74
CA ILE A 488 8.98 -6.62 -28.41
C ILE A 488 10.08 -7.62 -28.74
N GLN A 489 10.84 -7.33 -29.80
CA GLN A 489 12.04 -8.07 -30.13
C GLN A 489 13.22 -7.52 -29.34
N VAL A 490 13.81 -8.34 -28.47
CA VAL A 490 14.96 -7.98 -27.65
C VAL A 490 16.20 -8.68 -28.20
N ASN A 491 17.12 -7.88 -28.71
CA ASN A 491 18.41 -8.34 -29.20
C ASN A 491 19.43 -8.28 -28.07
N LEU A 492 19.81 -9.46 -27.57
CA LEU A 492 20.77 -9.65 -26.50
C LEU A 492 22.18 -9.81 -27.08
N THR A 493 23.09 -9.00 -26.57
CA THR A 493 24.50 -8.97 -26.98
C THR A 493 25.43 -9.33 -25.83
N GLY A 494 26.67 -9.74 -26.13
CA GLY A 494 27.66 -10.10 -25.13
C GLY A 494 27.45 -11.50 -24.52
N SER A 495 28.03 -11.70 -23.33
CA SER A 495 27.98 -12.95 -22.57
C SER A 495 27.67 -12.63 -21.11
N LEU A 496 26.85 -13.46 -20.45
CA LEU A 496 26.59 -13.33 -19.04
C LEU A 496 27.87 -13.59 -18.24
N SER A 497 28.25 -12.67 -17.34
CA SER A 497 29.37 -12.87 -16.43
C SER A 497 29.17 -14.13 -15.56
N SER A 498 30.25 -14.85 -15.27
CA SER A 498 30.24 -16.01 -14.35
C SER A 498 29.90 -15.65 -12.91
N THR A 499 29.79 -14.36 -12.58
CA THR A 499 29.25 -13.87 -11.30
C THR A 499 27.75 -14.14 -11.15
N TYR A 500 27.03 -14.34 -12.25
CA TYR A 500 25.59 -14.53 -12.27
C TYR A 500 25.24 -15.93 -12.77
N ASP A 501 24.21 -16.54 -12.16
CA ASP A 501 23.75 -17.88 -12.55
C ASP A 501 22.73 -17.83 -13.69
N GLY A 502 22.11 -16.66 -13.87
CA GLY A 502 21.14 -16.45 -14.93
C GLY A 502 20.74 -14.99 -15.05
N ALA A 503 20.16 -14.68 -16.21
CA ALA A 503 19.51 -13.42 -16.46
C ALA A 503 18.04 -13.66 -16.84
N ARG A 504 17.21 -12.68 -16.51
CA ARG A 504 15.79 -12.67 -16.87
C ARG A 504 15.46 -11.34 -17.53
N LEU A 505 14.80 -11.43 -18.67
CA LEU A 505 14.15 -10.31 -19.31
C LEU A 505 12.89 -9.96 -18.53
N ILE A 506 12.73 -8.68 -18.21
CA ILE A 506 11.59 -8.10 -17.53
C ILE A 506 11.00 -7.03 -18.44
N VAL A 507 9.71 -7.15 -18.75
CA VAL A 507 8.95 -6.13 -19.45
C VAL A 507 7.87 -5.62 -18.52
N SER A 508 7.81 -4.31 -18.37
CA SER A 508 6.95 -3.65 -17.40
C SER A 508 6.41 -2.34 -17.94
N ASP A 509 5.26 -1.92 -17.45
CA ASP A 509 4.67 -0.62 -17.71
C ASP A 509 4.45 0.15 -16.40
N VAL A 510 3.65 1.22 -16.46
CA VAL A 510 3.32 2.05 -15.29
C VAL A 510 2.68 1.27 -14.12
N ASN A 511 1.98 0.17 -14.41
CA ASN A 511 1.30 -0.64 -13.41
C ASN A 511 2.17 -1.79 -12.90
N GLY A 512 3.40 -1.96 -13.42
CA GLY A 512 4.37 -2.96 -12.96
C GLY A 512 4.76 -3.98 -14.04
N VAL A 513 5.20 -5.16 -13.62
CA VAL A 513 5.68 -6.22 -14.53
C VAL A 513 4.52 -6.87 -15.28
N VAL A 514 4.66 -6.95 -16.60
CA VAL A 514 3.67 -7.52 -17.53
C VAL A 514 4.14 -8.85 -18.07
N ALA A 515 5.46 -9.02 -18.25
CA ALA A 515 6.06 -10.27 -18.68
C ALA A 515 7.45 -10.44 -18.09
N SER A 516 7.83 -11.70 -17.83
CA SER A 516 9.20 -12.07 -17.50
C SER A 516 9.59 -13.35 -18.23
N GLN A 517 10.86 -13.45 -18.64
CA GLN A 517 11.37 -14.62 -19.35
C GLN A 517 12.84 -14.86 -18.99
N ALA A 518 13.21 -16.11 -18.71
CA ALA A 518 14.61 -16.47 -18.54
C ALA A 518 15.36 -16.37 -19.88
N VAL A 519 16.61 -15.91 -19.84
CA VAL A 519 17.48 -15.81 -21.02
C VAL A 519 18.79 -16.53 -20.74
N THR A 520 19.25 -17.32 -21.71
CA THR A 520 20.39 -18.25 -21.54
C THR A 520 21.67 -17.78 -22.24
N GLY A 521 21.61 -16.69 -23.00
CA GLY A 521 22.75 -16.19 -23.78
C GLY A 521 22.36 -15.06 -24.72
N SER A 522 23.31 -14.67 -25.59
CA SER A 522 23.05 -13.69 -26.65
C SER A 522 22.12 -14.27 -27.72
N GLY A 523 21.46 -13.39 -28.47
CA GLY A 523 20.49 -13.78 -29.49
C GLY A 523 19.27 -12.88 -29.49
N SER A 524 18.20 -13.30 -30.17
CA SER A 524 16.96 -12.54 -30.24
C SER A 524 15.86 -13.26 -29.47
N VAL A 525 15.17 -12.52 -28.60
CA VAL A 525 14.03 -13.01 -27.81
C VAL A 525 12.82 -12.16 -28.17
N VAL A 526 11.67 -12.78 -28.43
CA VAL A 526 10.43 -12.07 -28.71
C VAL A 526 9.50 -12.21 -27.51
N VAL A 527 9.03 -11.08 -26.99
CA VAL A 527 8.04 -11.03 -25.92
C VAL A 527 6.74 -10.46 -26.46
N ASN A 528 5.64 -11.18 -26.25
CA ASN A 528 4.30 -10.71 -26.59
C ASN A 528 3.70 -9.95 -25.40
N VAL A 529 3.27 -8.73 -25.65
CA VAL A 529 2.63 -7.87 -24.65
C VAL A 529 1.31 -7.30 -25.21
N PRO A 530 0.41 -6.81 -24.36
CA PRO A 530 -0.73 -6.02 -24.80
C PRO A 530 -0.29 -4.80 -25.63
N ALA A 531 -1.13 -4.36 -26.56
CA ALA A 531 -0.84 -3.23 -27.44
C ALA A 531 -2.11 -2.58 -27.98
N GLY A 532 -1.95 -1.48 -28.70
CA GLY A 532 -3.03 -0.75 -29.35
C GLY A 532 -3.75 0.25 -28.44
N SER A 533 -4.74 0.92 -29.01
CA SER A 533 -5.50 1.98 -28.34
C SER A 533 -6.30 1.49 -27.13
N GLN A 534 -6.79 0.25 -27.15
CA GLN A 534 -7.53 -0.31 -26.01
C GLN A 534 -6.63 -0.53 -24.79
N ALA A 535 -5.41 -1.04 -25.01
CA ALA A 535 -4.40 -1.10 -23.94
C ALA A 535 -4.09 0.32 -23.44
N ALA A 536 -3.85 1.28 -24.35
CA ALA A 536 -3.58 2.67 -23.98
C ALA A 536 -4.70 3.31 -23.11
N ALA A 537 -5.97 2.92 -23.33
CA ALA A 537 -7.11 3.40 -22.56
C ALA A 537 -7.10 2.93 -21.09
N LEU A 538 -6.36 1.86 -20.77
CA LEU A 538 -6.17 1.35 -19.41
C LEU A 538 -5.18 2.18 -18.58
N GLY A 539 -5.21 3.51 -18.76
CA GLY A 539 -4.42 4.44 -17.96
C GLY A 539 -3.08 4.85 -18.55
N GLY A 540 -3.00 4.96 -19.87
CA GLY A 540 -1.75 5.33 -20.57
C GLY A 540 -0.73 4.21 -20.57
N THR A 541 -1.21 2.97 -20.63
CA THR A 541 -0.37 1.78 -20.75
C THR A 541 -0.02 1.51 -22.22
N ALA A 542 0.46 0.30 -22.55
CA ALA A 542 1.10 -0.01 -23.83
C ALA A 542 2.36 0.84 -24.14
N VAL A 543 2.94 1.44 -23.09
CA VAL A 543 4.29 2.00 -23.09
C VAL A 543 5.11 1.23 -22.07
N TYR A 544 6.15 0.57 -22.55
CA TYR A 544 6.89 -0.43 -21.81
C TYR A 544 8.34 -0.04 -21.58
N THR A 545 8.89 -0.41 -20.45
CA THR A 545 10.33 -0.49 -20.22
C THR A 545 10.77 -1.93 -20.40
N VAL A 546 12.00 -2.12 -20.88
CA VAL A 546 12.58 -3.43 -21.06
C VAL A 546 13.90 -3.48 -20.30
N ALA A 547 14.05 -4.48 -19.44
CA ALA A 547 15.22 -4.62 -18.58
C ALA A 547 15.70 -6.07 -18.51
N LEU A 548 17.01 -6.25 -18.33
CA LEU A 548 17.61 -7.51 -17.89
C LEU A 548 17.91 -7.43 -16.40
N ARG A 549 17.48 -8.44 -15.67
CA ARG A 549 17.84 -8.71 -14.29
C ARG A 549 18.74 -9.94 -14.24
N ALA A 550 20.00 -9.77 -13.87
CA ALA A 550 20.93 -10.87 -13.63
C ALA A 550 21.15 -11.08 -12.13
N ALA A 551 21.13 -12.33 -11.69
CA ALA A 551 21.30 -12.69 -10.29
C ALA A 551 22.22 -13.91 -10.13
N GLY A 552 22.95 -13.98 -9.02
CA GLY A 552 23.77 -15.12 -8.63
C GLY A 552 23.41 -15.66 -7.25
N HIS A 553 23.75 -16.91 -6.98
CA HIS A 553 23.44 -17.65 -5.74
C HIS A 553 24.16 -17.11 -4.51
N THR A 554 25.11 -16.20 -4.69
CA THR A 554 25.81 -15.47 -3.62
C THR A 554 25.14 -14.13 -3.30
N GLY A 555 24.02 -13.82 -3.94
CA GLY A 555 23.26 -12.58 -3.75
C GLY A 555 23.70 -11.41 -4.65
N SER A 556 24.62 -11.67 -5.59
CA SER A 556 24.99 -10.71 -6.63
C SER A 556 23.77 -10.37 -7.50
N LEU A 557 23.56 -9.09 -7.78
CA LEU A 557 22.42 -8.58 -8.54
C LEU A 557 22.87 -7.47 -9.48
N ARG A 558 22.40 -7.50 -10.74
CA ARG A 558 22.62 -6.41 -11.69
C ARG A 558 21.43 -6.21 -12.62
N TRP A 559 21.11 -4.96 -12.87
CA TRP A 559 20.07 -4.54 -13.79
C TRP A 559 20.69 -3.83 -15.00
N VAL A 560 20.17 -4.10 -16.19
CA VAL A 560 20.51 -3.38 -17.44
C VAL A 560 19.19 -2.99 -18.09
N ARG A 561 18.91 -1.69 -18.20
CA ARG A 561 17.65 -1.18 -18.77
C ARG A 561 17.87 -0.63 -20.18
N ALA A 562 16.85 -0.73 -21.02
CA ALA A 562 16.82 -0.05 -22.30
C ALA A 562 16.85 1.47 -22.06
N THR A 563 17.55 2.20 -22.92
CA THR A 563 17.66 3.68 -22.81
C THR A 563 16.39 4.42 -23.20
N SER A 564 15.50 3.74 -23.91
CA SER A 564 14.22 4.28 -24.39
C SER A 564 13.08 3.33 -24.08
N VAL A 565 11.93 3.91 -23.78
CA VAL A 565 10.66 3.17 -23.65
C VAL A 565 10.19 2.66 -25.02
N VAL A 566 9.43 1.58 -24.99
CA VAL A 566 8.79 0.97 -26.16
C VAL A 566 7.32 1.37 -26.17
N ASP A 567 6.90 2.13 -27.18
CA ASP A 567 5.51 2.56 -27.35
C ASP A 567 4.79 1.68 -28.39
N LEU A 568 3.80 0.91 -27.94
CA LEU A 568 2.99 0.01 -28.75
C LEU A 568 1.52 0.47 -28.82
N ARG A 569 1.22 1.72 -28.48
CA ARG A 569 -0.15 2.25 -28.55
C ARG A 569 -0.67 2.34 -29.99
N SER A 570 0.23 2.59 -30.94
CA SER A 570 -0.07 2.71 -32.38
C SER A 570 0.79 1.78 -33.26
N SER A 571 1.64 0.93 -32.66
CA SER A 571 2.49 -0.03 -33.36
C SER A 571 2.21 -1.45 -32.90
N ALA A 572 2.35 -2.42 -33.81
CA ALA A 572 2.26 -3.85 -33.51
C ALA A 572 3.60 -4.46 -33.10
N SER A 573 4.72 -3.76 -33.31
CA SER A 573 6.04 -4.28 -32.93
C SER A 573 7.06 -3.18 -32.66
N ALA A 574 8.07 -3.52 -31.88
CA ALA A 574 9.25 -2.71 -31.63
C ALA A 574 10.46 -3.61 -31.35
N ALA A 575 11.66 -3.06 -31.48
CA ALA A 575 12.90 -3.75 -31.14
C ALA A 575 13.76 -2.92 -30.18
N VAL A 576 14.43 -3.61 -29.26
CA VAL A 576 15.41 -3.01 -28.34
C VAL A 576 16.64 -3.90 -28.27
N THR A 577 17.79 -3.30 -27.97
CA THR A 577 19.05 -4.03 -27.79
C THR A 577 19.52 -3.87 -26.36
N LEU A 578 19.90 -4.97 -25.72
CA LEU A 578 20.47 -4.99 -24.37
C LEU A 578 21.75 -5.81 -24.35
N ALA A 579 22.69 -5.44 -23.48
CA ALA A 579 23.90 -6.21 -23.23
C ALA A 579 23.69 -7.08 -21.99
N LEU A 580 24.12 -8.34 -22.07
CA LEU A 580 24.19 -9.21 -20.90
C LEU A 580 25.28 -8.68 -19.94
N PRO A 581 24.97 -8.59 -18.63
CA PRO A 581 25.84 -7.96 -17.64
C PRO A 581 27.01 -8.81 -17.13
#